data_AF-A0A4Q4DQF9-F1
#
_entry.id   AF-A0A4Q4DQF9-F1
#
_cell.length_a   1.000
_cell.length_b   1.000
_cell.length_c   1.000
_cell.angle_alpha   90.00
_cell.angle_beta   90.00
_cell.angle_gamma   90.00
#
_symmetry.space_group_name_H-M   'P 1'
#
loop_
_entity.id
_entity.type
_entity.pdbx_description
1 polymer ?
#
loop_
_entity_poly.entity_id
_entity_poly.type
_entity_poly.pdbx_seq_one_letter_code
_entity_poly.pdbx_strand_id
1 'polypeptide(L)' 'MWSAGPGRPGLLEPMGVHREHRRHGYGRAITVAAAAALQELGSSSAIVCTPSSNPGAVATYKSAGFQQRPEVRDQYRDA' A
#
# COMPACT_ATOMS: atom_id res chain seq x y z
N MET A 1 -2.73 -8.14 4.08
CA MET A 1 -3.42 -6.95 4.63
C MET A 1 -3.76 -7.23 6.09
N TRP A 2 -3.75 -6.19 6.91
CA TRP A 2 -4.01 -6.28 8.35
C TRP A 2 -4.96 -5.16 8.79
N SER A 3 -5.91 -5.47 9.68
CA SER A 3 -6.85 -4.49 10.24
C SER A 3 -6.58 -4.30 11.73
N ALA A 4 -6.52 -3.05 12.17
CA ALA A 4 -6.48 -2.69 13.60
C ALA A 4 -7.86 -2.75 14.28
N GLY A 5 -8.89 -3.21 13.56
CA GLY A 5 -10.27 -3.27 14.01
C GLY A 5 -11.17 -2.14 13.46
N PRO A 6 -12.48 -2.19 13.73
CA PRO A 6 -13.44 -1.23 13.20
C PRO A 6 -13.11 0.22 13.58
N GLY A 7 -13.29 1.13 12.62
CA GLY A 7 -12.97 2.56 12.75
C GLY A 7 -11.48 2.89 12.80
N ARG A 8 -10.58 1.90 12.79
CA ARG A 8 -9.12 2.09 12.82
C ARG A 8 -8.51 1.90 11.42
N PRO A 9 -7.31 2.44 11.14
CA PRO A 9 -6.63 2.20 9.88
C PRO A 9 -6.30 0.71 9.64
N GLY A 10 -6.29 0.31 8.39
CA GLY A 10 -5.80 -0.98 7.92
C GLY A 10 -4.53 -0.84 7.09
N LEU A 11 -3.63 -1.82 7.19
CA LEU A 11 -2.35 -1.85 6.50
C LEU A 11 -2.40 -2.81 5.30
N LEU A 12 -2.01 -2.30 4.14
CA LEU A 12 -1.62 -3.10 2.99
C LEU A 12 -0.16 -3.54 3.17
N GLU A 13 0.06 -4.85 3.34
CA GLU A 13 1.41 -5.42 3.32
C GLU A 13 2.05 -5.25 1.93
N PRO A 14 3.39 -5.26 1.80
CA PRO A 14 4.06 -5.16 0.51
C PRO A 14 3.55 -6.22 -0.47
N MET A 15 3.19 -5.79 -1.68
CA MET A 15 2.70 -6.66 -2.75
C MET A 15 3.46 -6.37 -4.04
N GLY A 16 3.70 -7.42 -4.84
CA GLY A 16 4.46 -7.33 -6.08
C GLY A 16 3.76 -8.05 -7.23
N VAL A 17 3.95 -7.51 -8.45
CA VAL A 17 3.56 -8.19 -9.69
C VAL A 17 4.82 -8.72 -10.34
N HIS A 18 4.79 -10.01 -10.72
CA HIS A 18 5.86 -10.65 -11.46
C HIS A 18 6.23 -9.84 -12.70
N ARG A 19 7.53 -9.77 -13.04
CA ARG A 19 8.06 -8.84 -14.06
C ARG A 19 7.31 -8.94 -15.39
N GLU A 20 7.13 -10.17 -15.87
CA GLU A 20 6.46 -10.48 -17.14
C GLU A 20 4.95 -10.16 -17.15
N HIS A 21 4.38 -9.81 -16.00
CA HIS A 21 2.96 -9.47 -15.85
C HIS A 21 2.73 -8.02 -15.43
N ARG A 22 3.78 -7.20 -15.33
CA ARG A 22 3.66 -5.77 -15.03
C ARG A 22 3.00 -5.03 -16.19
N ARG A 23 2.54 -3.80 -15.92
CA ARG A 23 1.90 -2.89 -16.90
C ARG A 23 0.53 -3.33 -17.44
N HIS A 24 -0.04 -4.43 -16.94
CA HIS A 24 -1.41 -4.86 -17.24
C HIS A 24 -2.45 -4.39 -16.21
N GLY A 25 -2.06 -3.50 -15.28
CA GLY A 25 -2.96 -2.99 -14.24
C GLY A 25 -3.18 -3.91 -13.04
N TYR A 26 -2.58 -5.11 -13.01
CA TYR A 26 -2.74 -6.06 -11.88
C TYR A 26 -2.38 -5.47 -10.52
N GLY A 27 -1.30 -4.69 -10.42
CA GLY A 27 -0.90 -4.05 -9.16
C GLY A 27 -1.97 -3.09 -8.63
N ARG A 28 -2.59 -2.31 -9.51
CA ARG A 28 -3.72 -1.43 -9.18
C ARG A 28 -4.94 -2.23 -8.77
N ALA A 29 -5.31 -3.25 -9.54
CA ALA A 29 -6.48 -4.09 -9.26
C ALA A 29 -6.38 -4.77 -7.88
N ILE A 30 -5.23 -5.38 -7.58
CA ILE A 30 -4.97 -6.03 -6.29
C ILE A 30 -5.01 -5.02 -5.14
N THR A 31 -4.43 -3.82 -5.34
CA THR A 31 -4.42 -2.76 -4.32
C THR A 31 -5.84 -2.28 -4.00
N VAL A 32 -6.68 -2.07 -5.02
CA VAL A 32 -8.09 -1.67 -4.84
C VAL A 32 -8.87 -2.77 -4.13
N ALA A 33 -8.70 -4.03 -4.54
CA ALA A 33 -9.37 -5.16 -3.89
C ALA A 33 -8.99 -5.28 -2.41
N ALA A 34 -7.72 -5.08 -2.07
CA ALA A 34 -7.28 -5.11 -0.68
C ALA A 34 -7.80 -3.92 0.14
N ALA A 35 -7.92 -2.73 -0.45
CA ALA A 35 -8.56 -1.59 0.21
C ALA A 35 -10.06 -1.83 0.47
N ALA A 36 -10.77 -2.45 -0.48
CA ALA A 36 -12.17 -2.85 -0.31
C ALA A 36 -12.32 -3.87 0.82
N ALA A 37 -11.47 -4.89 0.86
CA ALA A 37 -11.47 -5.86 1.95
C ALA A 37 -11.19 -5.22 3.34
N LEU A 38 -10.38 -4.15 3.40
CA LEU A 38 -10.14 -3.42 4.66
C LEU A 38 -11.40 -2.66 5.08
N GLN A 39 -12.09 -2.05 4.12
CA GLN A 39 -13.37 -1.38 4.35
C GLN A 39 -14.44 -2.35 4.86
N GLU A 40 -14.53 -3.55 4.27
CA GLU A 40 -15.47 -4.60 4.72
C GLU A 40 -15.17 -5.07 6.16
N LEU A 41 -13.90 -5.11 6.56
CA LEU A 41 -13.48 -5.37 7.93
C LEU A 41 -13.70 -4.17 8.88
N GLY A 42 -14.30 -3.09 8.38
CA GLY A 42 -14.63 -1.88 9.15
C GLY A 42 -13.49 -0.89 9.30
N SER A 43 -12.37 -1.04 8.59
CA SER A 43 -11.27 -0.07 8.68
C SER A 43 -11.72 1.32 8.18
N SER A 44 -11.23 2.37 8.85
CA SER A 44 -11.54 3.77 8.47
C SER A 44 -10.69 4.30 7.33
N SER A 45 -9.55 3.66 7.06
CA SER A 45 -8.62 4.04 6.00
C SER A 45 -7.72 2.85 5.64
N ALA A 46 -7.08 2.92 4.48
CA ALA A 46 -6.03 1.99 4.06
C ALA A 46 -4.70 2.74 3.96
N ILE A 47 -3.65 2.17 4.55
CA ILE A 47 -2.28 2.70 4.48
C ILE A 47 -1.34 1.67 3.86
N VAL A 48 -0.26 2.14 3.25
CA VAL A 48 0.82 1.30 2.73
C VAL A 48 2.15 2.01 2.93
N CYS A 49 3.17 1.28 3.32
CA CYS A 49 4.54 1.78 3.39
C CYS A 49 5.35 1.19 2.24
N THR A 50 5.99 2.06 1.44
CA THR A 50 6.87 1.65 0.35
C THR A 50 8.08 2.57 0.30
N PRO A 51 9.29 2.05 0.04
CA PRO A 51 10.46 2.90 -0.15
C PRO A 51 10.21 3.95 -1.25
N SER A 52 10.52 5.21 -0.99
CA SER A 52 10.41 6.29 -1.99
C SER A 52 11.29 6.04 -3.22
N SER A 53 12.38 5.28 -3.03
CA SER A 53 13.27 4.80 -4.09
C SER A 53 12.63 3.76 -5.03
N ASN A 54 11.40 3.31 -4.79
CA ASN A 54 10.65 2.42 -5.68
C ASN A 54 9.56 3.18 -6.46
N PRO A 55 9.91 3.90 -7.54
CA PRO A 55 8.95 4.73 -8.28
C PRO A 55 7.81 3.91 -8.90
N GLY A 56 8.06 2.63 -9.24
CA GLY A 56 7.04 1.73 -9.77
C GLY A 56 5.95 1.40 -8.75
N ALA A 57 6.34 1.16 -7.50
CA ALA A 57 5.39 0.95 -6.40
C ALA A 57 4.62 2.23 -6.09
N VAL A 58 5.31 3.38 -5.97
CA VAL A 58 4.67 4.67 -5.73
C VAL A 58 3.63 4.99 -6.81
N ALA A 59 3.96 4.82 -8.09
CA ALA A 59 3.03 5.02 -9.20
C ALA A 59 1.83 4.06 -9.14
N THR A 60 2.06 2.80 -8.75
CA THR A 60 1.00 1.80 -8.59
C THR A 60 -0.01 2.24 -7.53
N TYR A 61 0.45 2.61 -6.33
CA TYR A 61 -0.44 3.03 -5.25
C TYR A 61 -1.18 4.33 -5.57
N LYS A 62 -0.51 5.32 -6.17
CA LYS A 62 -1.17 6.56 -6.63
C LYS A 62 -2.26 6.27 -7.65
N SER A 63 -2.03 5.37 -8.60
CA SER A 63 -3.04 4.96 -9.59
C SER A 63 -4.24 4.22 -8.97
N ALA A 64 -4.06 3.65 -7.78
CA ALA A 64 -5.11 3.01 -6.99
C ALA A 64 -5.87 3.98 -6.06
N GLY A 65 -5.54 5.27 -6.09
CA GLY A 65 -6.21 6.32 -5.29
C GLY A 65 -5.53 6.65 -3.97
N PHE A 66 -4.36 6.07 -3.66
CA PHE A 66 -3.61 6.41 -2.47
C PHE A 66 -2.92 7.77 -2.61
N GLN A 67 -2.85 8.50 -1.50
CA GLN A 67 -2.16 9.79 -1.43
C GLN A 67 -0.77 9.62 -0.85
N GLN A 68 0.24 10.10 -1.56
CA GLN A 68 1.62 10.12 -1.07
C GLN A 68 1.75 11.13 0.08
N ARG A 69 2.28 10.68 1.21
CA ARG A 69 2.63 11.51 2.37
C ARG A 69 4.12 11.88 2.33
N PRO A 70 4.58 12.87 3.12
CA PRO A 70 6.01 13.17 3.23
C PRO A 70 6.84 11.95 3.60
N GLU A 71 8.07 11.90 3.12
CA GLU A 71 9.00 10.82 3.42
C GLU A 71 9.40 10.85 4.91
N VAL A 72 9.52 9.67 5.50
CA VAL A 72 10.01 9.47 6.87
C VAL A 72 11.27 8.61 6.77
N ARG A 73 12.31 8.98 7.49
CA ARG A 73 13.56 8.22 7.55
C ARG A 73 13.46 7.09 8.55
N ASP A 74 14.10 5.97 8.23
CA ASP A 74 14.25 4.86 9.16
C ASP A 74 15.04 5.30 10.40
N GLN A 75 14.62 4.80 11.56
CA GLN A 75 15.39 4.94 12.79
C GLN A 75 16.45 3.85 12.80
N TYR A 76 17.71 4.25 12.98
CA TYR A 76 18.82 3.33 13.17
C TYR A 76 19.51 3.64 14.50
N ARG A 77 20.11 2.63 15.12
CA ARG A 77 21.03 2.83 16.24
C ARG A 77 22.44 2.81 15.68
N ASP A 78 23.26 3.77 16.08
CA ASP A 78 24.70 3.69 15.85
C ASP A 78 25.25 2.43 16.53
N ALA A 79 26.25 1.80 15.91
CA ALA A 79 26.84 0.54 16.36
C ALA A 79 27.71 0.73 17.61
#